data_AF-A0A1F9MX30-F1
#
_entry.id   AF-A0A1F9MX30-F1
#
_cell.length_a   1.000
_cell.length_b   1.000
_cell.length_c   1.000
_cell.angle_alpha   90.00
_cell.angle_beta   90.00
_cell.angle_gamma   90.00
#
_symmetry.space_group_name_H-M   'P 1'
#
loop_
_entity.id
_entity.type
_entity.pdbx_description
1 polymer ?
#
loop_
_entity_poly.entity_id
_entity_poly.type
_entity_poly.pdbx_seq_one_letter_code
_entity_poly.pdbx_strand_id
1 'polypeptide(L)'
;MLTLISLYQLAGLLAFSVLCHVMWPERALGTIVGGGLMALNFWVLRTVTAKALAGAKPKLALLLLLVVKMALMGGLLALLVVIVRIDALGLVIGMSSLFVGIAMATVHQSFTPAEPAGSQTS
;
A
#
# COMPACT_ATOMS: atom_id res chain seq x y z
N MET A 1 -13.10 4.69 -7.07
CA MET A 1 -12.18 3.54 -6.98
C MET A 1 -10.99 3.77 -6.04
N LEU A 2 -10.14 4.77 -6.28
CA LEU A 2 -8.86 4.84 -5.57
C LEU A 2 -8.96 5.28 -4.08
N THR A 3 -10.04 5.95 -3.69
CA THR A 3 -10.33 6.30 -2.29
C THR A 3 -10.72 5.07 -1.45
N LEU A 4 -11.47 4.13 -2.02
CA LEU A 4 -11.86 2.87 -1.38
C LEU A 4 -10.64 1.98 -1.09
N ILE A 5 -9.70 1.87 -2.04
CA ILE A 5 -8.48 1.07 -1.84
C ILE A 5 -7.64 1.63 -0.69
N SER A 6 -7.48 2.96 -0.62
CA SER A 6 -6.77 3.60 0.49
C SER A 6 -7.49 3.41 1.83
N LEU A 7 -8.82 3.44 1.85
CA LEU A 7 -9.61 3.20 3.06
C LEU A 7 -9.47 1.75 3.55
N TYR A 8 -9.60 0.77 2.64
CA TYR A 8 -9.41 -0.65 2.98
C TYR A 8 -7.98 -0.97 3.38
N GLN A 9 -7.01 -0.30 2.79
CA GLN A 9 -5.62 -0.44 3.21
C GLN A 9 -5.42 0.09 4.63
N LEU A 10 -5.96 1.27 4.96
CA LEU A 10 -5.87 1.83 6.31
C LEU A 10 -6.64 0.98 7.33
N ALA A 11 -7.81 0.47 6.96
CA ALA A 11 -8.60 -0.43 7.79
C ALA A 11 -7.88 -1.77 8.02
N GLY A 12 -7.29 -2.35 6.98
CA GLY A 12 -6.48 -3.57 7.06
C GLY A 12 -5.22 -3.35 7.90
N LEU A 13 -4.55 -2.21 7.74
CA LEU A 13 -3.39 -1.81 8.53
C LEU A 13 -3.76 -1.68 10.02
N LEU A 14 -4.87 -1.02 10.33
CA LEU A 14 -5.38 -0.87 11.69
C LEU A 14 -5.75 -2.23 12.29
N ALA A 15 -6.50 -3.06 11.56
CA ALA A 15 -6.87 -4.39 12.02
C ALA A 15 -5.63 -5.26 12.31
N PHE A 16 -4.64 -5.27 11.41
CA PHE A 16 -3.38 -5.98 11.63
C PHE A 16 -2.57 -5.43 12.80
N SER A 17 -2.52 -4.11 12.96
CA SER A 17 -1.80 -3.47 14.06
C SER A 17 -2.45 -3.78 15.41
N VAL A 18 -3.78 -3.75 15.51
CA VAL A 18 -4.52 -4.13 16.72
C VAL A 18 -4.33 -5.61 17.02
N LEU A 19 -4.45 -6.49 16.01
CA LEU A 19 -4.25 -7.93 16.17
C LEU A 19 -2.83 -8.26 16.65
N CYS A 20 -1.81 -7.62 16.06
CA CYS A 20 -0.42 -7.80 16.51
C CYS A 20 -0.17 -7.20 17.89
N HIS A 21 -0.82 -6.09 18.25
CA HIS A 21 -0.68 -5.53 19.60
C HIS A 21 -1.22 -6.46 20.69
N VAL A 22 -2.33 -7.17 20.40
CA VAL A 22 -2.92 -8.15 21.33
C VAL A 22 -2.09 -9.43 21.43
N MET A 23 -1.52 -9.91 20.33
CA MET A 23 -0.76 -11.18 20.33
C MET A 23 0.73 -11.01 20.70
N TRP A 24 1.39 -9.96 20.21
CA TRP A 24 2.82 -9.71 20.37
C TRP A 24 3.13 -8.21 20.42
N PRO A 25 3.01 -7.55 21.60
CA PRO A 25 3.15 -6.10 21.72
C PRO A 25 4.53 -5.60 21.27
N GLU A 26 5.57 -6.40 21.43
CA GLU A 26 6.94 -6.11 20.96
C GLU A 26 7.04 -5.92 19.44
N ARG A 27 6.15 -6.56 18.67
CA ARG A 27 6.13 -6.51 17.21
C ARG A 27 5.19 -5.44 16.66
N ALA A 28 4.37 -4.83 17.50
CA ALA A 28 3.34 -3.86 17.10
C ALA A 28 3.94 -2.65 16.35
N LEU A 29 5.09 -2.14 16.82
CA LEU A 29 5.80 -1.04 16.16
C LEU A 29 6.28 -1.43 14.76
N GLY A 30 6.81 -2.65 14.60
CA GLY A 30 7.24 -3.16 13.30
C GLY A 30 6.08 -3.26 12.31
N THR A 31 4.92 -3.72 12.76
CA THR A 31 3.72 -3.79 11.92
C THR A 31 3.22 -2.42 11.47
N ILE A 32 3.17 -1.44 12.38
CA ILE A 32 2.71 -0.08 12.05
C ILE A 32 3.67 0.57 11.05
N VAL A 33 4.97 0.50 11.32
CA VAL A 33 6.00 1.10 10.46
C VAL A 33 6.04 0.40 9.11
N GLY A 34 6.05 -0.93 9.08
CA GLY A 34 6.09 -1.72 7.85
C GLY A 34 4.86 -1.49 6.97
N GLY A 35 3.67 -1.46 7.57
CA GLY A 35 2.45 -1.23 6.82
C GLY A 35 2.25 0.24 6.41
N GLY A 36 2.69 1.20 7.24
CA GLY A 36 2.74 2.61 6.87
C GLY A 36 3.70 2.87 5.70
N LEU A 37 4.88 2.22 5.72
CA LEU A 37 5.83 2.27 4.62
C LEU A 37 5.24 1.71 3.32
N MET A 38 4.46 0.62 3.42
CA MET A 38 3.80 0.02 2.27
C MET A 38 2.62 0.88 1.76
N ALA A 39 1.91 1.59 2.64
CA ALA A 39 0.93 2.61 2.26
C ALA A 39 1.53 3.78 1.50
N LEU A 40 2.66 4.30 1.98
CA LEU A 40 3.40 5.32 1.27
C LEU A 40 3.87 4.81 -0.10
N ASN A 41 4.40 3.59 -0.18
CA ASN A 41 4.82 2.99 -1.44
C ASN A 41 3.67 2.89 -2.44
N PHE A 42 2.51 2.42 -1.99
CA PHE A 42 1.33 2.27 -2.82
C PHE A 42 0.82 3.63 -3.31
N TRP A 43 0.78 4.64 -2.43
CA TRP A 43 0.37 5.99 -2.79
C TRP A 43 1.29 6.64 -3.84
N VAL A 44 2.60 6.45 -3.70
CA VAL A 44 3.58 6.90 -4.71
C VAL A 44 3.36 6.14 -6.02
N LEU A 45 3.22 4.81 -5.97
CA LEU A 45 2.99 4.01 -7.18
C LEU A 45 1.73 4.46 -7.92
N ARG A 46 0.63 4.68 -7.19
CA ARG A 46 -0.61 5.24 -7.71
C ARG A 46 -0.39 6.55 -8.45
N THR A 47 0.34 7.49 -7.82
CA THR A 47 0.60 8.81 -8.40
C THR A 47 1.47 8.70 -9.66
N VAL A 48 2.44 7.80 -9.66
CA VAL A 48 3.32 7.53 -10.81
C VAL A 48 2.54 6.89 -11.95
N THR A 49 1.72 5.86 -11.68
CA THR A 49 0.90 5.18 -12.68
C THR A 49 -0.15 6.12 -13.28
N ALA A 50 -0.79 6.98 -12.48
CA ALA A 50 -1.72 7.99 -12.99
C ALA A 50 -1.02 8.97 -13.95
N LYS A 51 0.20 9.42 -13.62
CA LYS A 51 1.01 10.28 -14.50
C LYS A 51 1.48 9.56 -15.76
N ALA A 52 1.78 8.27 -15.67
CA ALA A 52 2.16 7.45 -16.82
C ALA A 52 1.00 7.26 -17.79
N LEU A 53 -0.20 6.99 -17.28
CA LEU A 53 -1.43 6.84 -18.08
C LEU A 53 -1.87 8.16 -18.73
N ALA A 54 -1.60 9.31 -18.08
CA ALA A 54 -1.86 10.63 -18.67
C ALA A 54 -0.88 11.03 -19.80
N GLY A 55 0.04 10.15 -20.21
CA GLY A 55 0.96 10.37 -21.33
C GLY A 55 2.04 11.44 -21.08
N ALA A 56 2.17 11.93 -19.84
CA ALA A 56 2.85 13.20 -19.57
C ALA A 56 4.40 13.14 -19.54
N LYS A 57 5.04 11.96 -19.60
CA LYS A 57 6.52 11.84 -19.45
C LYS A 57 7.18 10.74 -20.29
N PRO A 58 8.45 10.92 -20.69
CA PRO A 58 9.23 9.91 -21.38
C PRO A 58 9.42 8.65 -20.51
N LYS A 59 9.25 7.47 -21.12
CA LYS A 59 9.32 6.14 -20.46
C LYS A 59 10.59 5.95 -19.61
N LEU A 60 11.71 6.54 -20.03
CA LEU A 60 12.99 6.48 -19.32
C LEU A 60 12.96 7.19 -17.96
N ALA A 61 12.32 8.37 -17.87
CA ALA A 61 12.23 9.12 -16.63
C ALA A 61 11.35 8.40 -15.58
N LEU A 62 10.31 7.70 -16.04
CA LEU A 62 9.47 6.86 -15.20
C LEU A 62 10.25 5.64 -14.66
N LEU A 63 11.04 4.99 -15.52
CA LEU A 63 11.89 3.87 -15.13
C LEU A 63 12.91 4.29 -14.06
N LEU A 64 13.59 5.41 -14.29
CA LEU A 64 14.62 5.92 -13.37
C LEU A 64 14.01 6.29 -12.01
N LEU A 65 12.82 6.90 -12.01
CA LEU A 65 12.09 7.20 -10.79
C LEU A 65 11.68 5.93 -10.03
N LEU A 66 11.31 4.85 -10.73
CA LEU A 66 11.02 3.54 -10.13
C LEU A 66 12.27 2.92 -9.48
N VAL A 67 13.42 2.97 -10.16
CA VAL A 67 14.69 2.45 -9.61
C VAL A 67 15.09 3.23 -8.36
N VAL A 68 15.07 4.57 -8.43
CA VAL A 68 15.37 5.45 -7.28
C VAL A 68 14.43 5.16 -6.12
N LYS A 69 13.13 4.97 -6.40
CA LYS A 69 12.13 4.59 -5.39
C LYS A 69 12.49 3.26 -4.71
N MET A 70 12.85 2.23 -5.46
CA MET A 70 13.22 0.92 -4.90
C MET A 70 14.49 1.01 -4.05
N ALA A 71 15.49 1.76 -4.51
CA ALA A 71 16.73 1.99 -3.76
C ALA A 71 16.46 2.73 -2.43
N LEU A 72 15.66 3.80 -2.47
CA LEU A 72 15.26 4.53 -1.27
C LEU A 72 14.48 3.65 -0.30
N MET A 73 13.57 2.82 -0.81
CA MET A 73 12.75 1.96 0.04
C MET A 73 13.60 0.86 0.71
N GLY A 74 14.52 0.25 -0.05
CA GLY A 74 15.47 -0.72 0.49
C GLY A 74 16.40 -0.10 1.53
N GLY A 75 16.89 1.11 1.27
CA GLY A 75 17.71 1.87 2.23
C GLY A 75 16.94 2.21 3.50
N LEU A 76 15.67 2.62 3.40
CA LEU A 76 14.83 2.91 4.56
C LEU A 76 14.54 1.66 5.38
N LEU A 77 14.26 0.53 4.73
CA LEU A 77 14.09 -0.76 5.39
C LEU A 77 15.36 -1.19 6.13
N ALA A 78 16.52 -1.08 5.49
CA ALA A 78 17.80 -1.39 6.12
C ALA A 78 18.06 -0.48 7.33
N LEU A 79 17.77 0.82 7.22
CA LEU A 79 17.91 1.78 8.31
C LEU A 79 17.00 1.41 9.50
N LEU A 80 15.74 1.06 9.24
CA LEU A 80 14.78 0.68 10.27
C LEU A 80 15.18 -0.60 11.01
N VAL A 81 15.73 -1.58 10.28
CA VAL A 81 16.18 -2.85 10.89
C VAL A 81 17.51 -2.69 11.62
N VAL A 82 18.48 -1.99 11.04
CA VAL A 82 19.85 -1.91 11.60
C VAL A 82 19.97 -0.87 12.70
N ILE A 83 19.40 0.33 12.51
CA ILE A 83 19.56 1.45 13.44
C ILE A 83 18.43 1.45 14.48
N VAL A 84 17.18 1.34 14.03
CA VAL A 84 16.01 1.41 14.92
C VAL A 84 15.75 0.05 15.59
N ARG A 85 16.44 -1.02 15.16
CA ARG A 85 16.29 -2.40 15.66
C ARG A 85 14.84 -2.88 15.65
N ILE A 86 14.08 -2.46 14.63
CA ILE A 86 12.72 -2.92 14.46
C ILE A 86 12.74 -4.42 14.12
N ASP A 87 11.86 -5.17 14.77
CA ASP A 87 11.66 -6.59 14.50
C ASP A 87 11.25 -6.81 13.04
N ALA A 88 12.08 -7.54 12.30
CA ALA A 88 11.88 -7.78 10.88
C ALA A 88 10.58 -8.55 10.59
N LEU A 89 10.16 -9.45 11.49
CA LEU A 89 8.91 -10.20 11.32
C LEU A 89 7.70 -9.27 11.43
N GLY A 90 7.67 -8.39 12.43
CA GLY A 90 6.63 -7.36 12.55
C GLY A 90 6.55 -6.49 11.28
N LEU A 91 7.70 -6.12 10.72
CA LEU A 91 7.79 -5.33 9.50
C LEU A 91 7.19 -6.06 8.28
N VAL A 92 7.53 -7.33 8.08
CA VAL A 92 6.98 -8.18 7.01
C VAL A 92 5.47 -8.37 7.16
N ILE A 93 4.99 -8.60 8.38
CA ILE A 93 3.56 -8.71 8.67
C ILE A 93 2.84 -7.39 8.32
N GLY A 94 3.43 -6.26 8.70
CA GLY A 94 2.90 -4.93 8.39
C GLY A 94 2.81 -4.70 6.88
N MET A 95 3.86 -5.02 6.14
CA MET A 95 3.87 -4.93 4.68
C MET A 95 2.84 -5.85 4.02
N SER A 96 2.56 -7.00 4.63
CA SER A 96 1.57 -7.97 4.12
C SER A 96 0.13 -7.45 4.20
N SER A 97 -0.16 -6.48 5.08
CA SER A 97 -1.49 -5.87 5.20
C SER A 97 -1.99 -5.22 3.89
N LEU A 98 -1.07 -4.76 3.02
CA LEU A 98 -1.41 -4.23 1.70
C LEU A 98 -2.14 -5.29 0.86
N PHE A 99 -1.65 -6.53 0.85
CA PHE A 99 -2.25 -7.61 0.06
C PHE A 99 -3.66 -7.93 0.55
N VAL A 100 -3.88 -7.90 1.86
CA VAL A 100 -5.20 -8.09 2.47
C VAL A 100 -6.15 -6.96 2.07
N GLY A 101 -5.68 -5.71 2.12
CA GLY A 101 -6.45 -4.55 1.67
C GLY A 101 -6.84 -4.62 0.19
N ILE A 102 -5.90 -5.05 -0.67
CA ILE A 102 -6.17 -5.26 -2.10
C ILE A 102 -7.18 -6.39 -2.30
N ALA A 103 -6.99 -7.54 -1.65
CA ALA A 103 -7.90 -8.67 -1.76
C ALA A 103 -9.33 -8.29 -1.36
N MET A 104 -9.50 -7.60 -0.23
CA MET A 104 -10.80 -7.09 0.21
C MET A 104 -11.41 -6.09 -0.79
N ALA A 105 -10.60 -5.16 -1.32
CA ALA A 105 -11.07 -4.22 -2.32
C ALA A 105 -11.52 -4.91 -3.61
N THR A 106 -10.81 -5.95 -4.06
CA THR A 106 -11.19 -6.77 -5.21
C THR A 106 -12.48 -7.53 -4.95
N VAL A 107 -12.62 -8.18 -3.80
CA VAL A 107 -13.84 -8.89 -3.41
C VAL A 107 -15.05 -7.95 -3.38
N HIS A 108 -14.91 -6.76 -2.79
CA HIS A 108 -15.99 -5.78 -2.75
C HIS A 108 -16.45 -5.35 -4.16
N GLN A 109 -15.51 -5.18 -5.09
CA GLN A 109 -15.83 -4.84 -6.48
C GLN A 109 -16.59 -5.95 -7.20
N SER A 110 -16.28 -7.22 -6.92
CA SER A 110 -17.04 -8.35 -7.46
C SER A 110 -18.51 -8.36 -7.02
N PHE A 111 -18.82 -7.73 -5.88
CA PHE A 111 -20.18 -7.61 -5.34
C PHE A 111 -20.87 -6.28 -5.65
N THR A 112 -20.20 -5.32 -6.28
CA THR A 112 -20.83 -4.08 -6.75
C THR A 112 -21.05 -4.22 -8.26
N PRO A 113 -22.26 -4.62 -8.72
CA PRO A 113 -22.54 -4.70 -10.15
C PRO A 113 -22.33 -3.32 -10.76
N ALA A 114 -21.64 -3.27 -11.90
CA ALA A 114 -21.56 -2.04 -12.68
C ALA A 114 -22.98 -1.57 -12.98
N GLU A 115 -23.38 -0.43 -12.41
CA GLU A 115 -24.64 0.21 -12.77
C GLU A 115 -24.65 0.39 -14.29
N PRO A 116 -25.60 -0.22 -15.02
CA PRO A 116 -25.58 -0.19 -16.48
C PRO A 116 -25.75 1.26 -16.93
N ALA A 117 -24.74 1.77 -17.63
CA ALA A 117 -24.75 3.04 -18.31
C ALA A 117 -25.82 3.02 -19.42
N GLY A 118 -27.06 3.35 -19.07
CA GLY A 118 -28.15 3.31 -20.03
C GLY A 118 -29.47 3.79 -19.45
N SER A 119 -29.61 5.10 -19.25
CA SER A 119 -30.91 5.79 -19.39
C SER A 119 -30.78 7.29 -19.06
N GLN A 120 -30.18 8.11 -19.94
CA GLN A 120 -30.57 9.52 -20.12
C GLN A 120 -30.31 9.95 -21.56
N THR A 121 -31.02 9.30 -22.50
CA THR A 121 -31.44 9.94 -23.75
C THR A 121 -32.95 10.03 -23.68
N SER A 122 -33.46 11.25 -23.48
CA SER A 122 -34.62 11.83 -24.16
C SER A 122 -34.89 13.21 -23.58
#